data_AF-A0A843LBL6-F1
#
_entry.id   AF-A0A843LBL6-F1
#
_cell.length_a   1.000
_cell.length_b   1.000
_cell.length_c   1.000
_cell.angle_alpha   90.00
_cell.angle_beta   90.00
_cell.angle_gamma   90.00
#
_symmetry.space_group_name_H-M   'P 1'
#
loop_
_entity.id
_entity.type
_entity.pdbx_description
1 polymer ?
#
loop_
_entity_poly.entity_id
_entity_poly.type
_entity_poly.pdbx_seq_one_letter_code
_entity_poly.pdbx_strand_id
1 'polypeptide(L)'
;MPDPANLEPTAAPVMLWAALARVPRYTGNVNVLLHTPGYFSGRISDEERAYCIRPSKRYRNGHATLSEPRNLLRSWVIRFQEPYQTNQAFFAPCPAELVDLPGEITDRGRDVWNTGEDSPA
;
A
#
# COMPACT_ATOMS: atom_id res chain seq x y z
N MET A 1 -19.39 21.49 -0.02
CA MET A 1 -17.92 21.34 0.08
C MET A 1 -17.36 22.73 -0.13
N PRO A 2 -16.69 23.34 0.86
CA PRO A 2 -16.06 24.66 0.68
C PRO A 2 -14.93 24.58 -0.35
N ASP A 3 -14.68 25.69 -1.04
CA ASP A 3 -13.60 25.85 -2.02
C ASP A 3 -12.23 25.68 -1.34
N PRO A 4 -11.33 24.79 -1.83
CA PRO A 4 -10.02 24.58 -1.23
C PRO A 4 -9.15 25.85 -1.20
N ALA A 5 -9.45 26.87 -1.99
CA ALA A 5 -8.74 28.15 -1.98
C ALA A 5 -9.07 29.05 -0.76
N ASN A 6 -10.14 28.78 0.00
CA ASN A 6 -10.61 29.62 1.11
C ASN A 6 -10.56 28.92 2.48
N LEU A 7 -9.72 27.89 2.62
CA LEU A 7 -9.52 27.22 3.90
C LEU A 7 -8.55 28.04 4.77
N GLU A 8 -9.01 28.45 5.95
CA GLU A 8 -8.17 29.04 7.00
C GLU A 8 -6.91 28.16 7.24
N PRO A 9 -5.73 28.74 7.51
CA PRO A 9 -4.46 28.01 7.58
C PRO A 9 -4.41 26.89 8.66
N THR A 10 -5.35 26.88 9.61
CA THR A 10 -5.53 25.83 10.62
C THR A 10 -6.47 24.70 10.20
N ALA A 11 -7.24 24.88 9.13
CA ALA A 11 -8.24 23.92 8.69
C ALA A 11 -7.64 22.68 7.98
N ALA A 12 -6.58 22.86 7.19
CA ALA A 12 -5.96 21.76 6.45
C ALA A 12 -5.38 20.65 7.35
N PRO A 13 -4.62 20.95 8.43
CA PRO A 13 -4.18 19.93 9.37
C PRO A 13 -5.34 19.20 10.03
N VAL A 14 -6.37 19.94 10.49
CA VAL A 14 -7.55 19.35 11.15
C VAL A 14 -8.31 18.40 10.21
N MET A 15 -8.47 18.78 8.94
CA MET A 15 -9.12 17.95 7.93
C MET A 15 -8.30 16.69 7.61
N LEU A 16 -6.96 16.79 7.53
CA LEU A 16 -6.08 15.64 7.34
C LEU A 16 -6.17 14.67 8.53
N TRP A 17 -6.11 15.18 9.76
CA TRP A 17 -6.28 14.38 10.96
C TRP A 17 -7.62 13.64 10.98
N ALA A 18 -8.71 14.33 10.65
CA ALA A 18 -10.04 13.71 10.57
C ALA A 18 -10.13 12.64 9.47
N ALA A 19 -9.44 12.84 8.34
CA ALA A 19 -9.38 11.86 7.25
C ALA A 19 -8.57 10.62 7.64
N LEU A 20 -7.40 10.80 8.27
CA LEU A 20 -6.53 9.72 8.71
C LEU A 20 -7.09 8.93 9.91
N ALA A 21 -7.94 9.57 10.73
CA ALA A 21 -8.63 8.90 11.84
C ALA A 21 -9.55 7.76 11.37
N ARG A 22 -9.96 7.76 10.10
CA ARG A 22 -10.84 6.71 9.56
C ARG A 22 -10.05 5.75 8.67
N VAL A 23 -9.83 4.55 9.19
CA VAL A 23 -9.19 3.46 8.44
C VAL A 23 -9.98 3.14 7.16
N PRO A 24 -9.31 3.01 6.00
CA PRO A 24 -9.95 2.57 4.77
C PRO A 24 -10.65 1.22 4.95
N ARG A 25 -11.87 1.08 4.42
CA ARG A 25 -12.60 -0.19 4.49
C ARG A 25 -11.86 -1.25 3.69
N TYR A 26 -11.64 -2.43 4.26
CA TYR A 26 -10.98 -3.55 3.58
C TYR A 26 -11.66 -3.92 2.26
N THR A 27 -12.99 -3.76 2.16
CA THR A 27 -13.75 -3.97 0.92
C THR A 27 -13.35 -3.02 -0.20
N GLY A 28 -13.00 -1.77 0.13
CA GLY A 28 -12.48 -0.81 -0.85
C GLY A 28 -11.14 -1.25 -1.40
N ASN A 29 -10.24 -1.71 -0.53
CA ASN A 29 -8.96 -2.28 -0.94
C ASN A 29 -9.17 -3.52 -1.84
N VAL A 30 -10.06 -4.44 -1.45
CA VAL A 30 -10.40 -5.63 -2.27
C VAL A 30 -10.89 -5.24 -3.66
N ASN A 31 -11.73 -4.22 -3.78
CA ASN A 31 -12.18 -3.75 -5.09
C ASN A 31 -11.01 -3.28 -5.96
N VAL A 32 -10.13 -2.43 -5.43
CA VAL A 32 -8.95 -1.98 -6.18
C VAL A 32 -8.09 -3.17 -6.62
N LEU A 33 -7.81 -4.10 -5.71
CA LEU A 33 -7.01 -5.29 -5.98
C LEU A 33 -7.61 -6.17 -7.09
N LEU A 34 -8.93 -6.32 -7.13
CA LEU A 34 -9.61 -7.16 -8.13
C LEU A 34 -9.79 -6.45 -9.49
N HIS A 35 -9.86 -5.12 -9.52
CA HIS A 35 -9.98 -4.36 -10.77
C HIS A 35 -8.64 -4.07 -11.45
N THR A 36 -7.56 -3.94 -10.68
CA THR A 36 -6.24 -3.56 -11.21
C THR A 36 -5.72 -4.50 -12.32
N PRO A 37 -5.83 -5.84 -12.22
CA PRO A 37 -5.40 -6.74 -13.30
C PRO A 37 -6.06 -6.46 -14.66
N GLY A 38 -7.25 -5.85 -14.66
CA GLY A 38 -7.98 -5.50 -15.88
C GLY A 38 -7.23 -4.50 -16.77
N TYR A 39 -6.41 -3.62 -16.21
CA TYR A 39 -5.58 -2.69 -16.98
C TYR A 39 -4.47 -3.39 -17.78
N PHE A 40 -4.17 -4.65 -17.44
CA PHE A 40 -3.08 -5.41 -18.06
C PHE A 40 -3.57 -6.60 -18.87
N SER A 41 -4.88 -6.78 -19.07
CA SER A 41 -5.46 -8.03 -19.62
C SER A 41 -5.00 -8.43 -21.02
N GLY A 42 -4.33 -7.54 -21.78
CA GLY A 42 -3.68 -7.85 -23.06
C GLY A 42 -2.15 -7.99 -22.99
N ARG A 43 -1.56 -7.92 -21.80
CA ARG A 43 -0.10 -7.91 -21.55
C ARG A 43 0.35 -8.91 -20.49
N ILE A 44 -0.60 -9.62 -19.87
CA ILE A 44 -0.35 -10.68 -18.89
C ILE A 44 -0.96 -11.99 -19.38
N SER A 45 -0.36 -13.11 -19.01
CA SER A 45 -0.94 -14.43 -19.22
C SER A 45 -2.09 -14.72 -18.25
N ASP A 46 -2.90 -15.73 -18.57
CA ASP A 46 -3.93 -16.23 -17.66
C ASP A 46 -3.34 -16.75 -16.34
N GLU A 47 -2.13 -17.30 -16.39
CA GLU A 47 -1.40 -17.76 -15.21
C GLU A 47 -0.98 -16.57 -14.33
N GLU A 48 -0.42 -15.51 -14.90
CA GLU A 48 -0.09 -14.28 -14.19
C GLU A 48 -1.34 -13.68 -13.53
N ARG A 49 -2.45 -13.62 -14.28
CA ARG A 49 -3.73 -13.15 -13.77
C ARG A 49 -4.24 -13.98 -12.59
N ALA A 50 -4.22 -15.31 -12.71
CA ALA A 50 -4.63 -16.22 -11.64
C ALA A 50 -3.74 -16.08 -10.40
N TYR A 51 -2.43 -15.96 -10.62
CA TYR A 51 -1.45 -15.73 -9.56
C TYR A 51 -1.76 -14.44 -8.78
N CYS A 52 -2.17 -13.36 -9.46
CA CYS A 52 -2.54 -12.09 -8.82
C CYS A 52 -3.88 -12.12 -8.06
N ILE A 53 -4.86 -12.90 -8.53
CA ILE A 53 -6.16 -13.01 -7.86
C ILE A 53 -6.03 -13.79 -6.54
N ARG A 54 -5.10 -14.75 -6.44
CA ARG A 54 -4.89 -15.59 -5.25
C ARG A 54 -4.60 -14.78 -3.97
N PRO A 55 -3.57 -13.91 -3.90
CA PRO A 55 -3.29 -13.11 -2.70
C PRO A 55 -4.40 -12.10 -2.40
N SER A 56 -5.11 -11.60 -3.42
CA SER A 56 -6.27 -10.71 -3.24
C SER A 56 -7.43 -11.41 -2.50
N LYS A 57 -7.68 -12.69 -2.82
CA LYS A 57 -8.65 -13.53 -2.08
C LYS A 57 -8.17 -13.83 -0.66
N ARG A 58 -6.88 -14.12 -0.47
CA ARG A 58 -6.31 -14.31 0.89
C ARG A 58 -6.51 -13.07 1.75
N TYR A 59 -6.21 -11.89 1.23
CA TYR A 59 -6.43 -10.62 1.94
C TYR A 59 -7.92 -10.42 2.28
N ARG A 60 -8.84 -10.66 1.33
CA ARG A 60 -10.29 -10.57 1.57
C ARG A 60 -10.75 -11.47 2.72
N ASN A 61 -10.13 -12.63 2.87
CA ASN A 61 -10.46 -13.62 3.90
C ASN A 61 -9.62 -13.47 5.19
N GLY A 62 -8.77 -12.44 5.29
CA GLY A 62 -7.92 -12.23 6.47
C GLY A 62 -6.71 -13.17 6.58
N HIS A 63 -6.36 -13.90 5.53
CA HIS A 63 -5.24 -14.86 5.49
C HIS A 63 -3.93 -14.27 4.94
N ALA A 64 -3.90 -12.96 4.68
CA ALA A 64 -2.75 -12.21 4.18
C ALA A 64 -2.89 -10.73 4.54
N THR A 65 -1.76 -10.01 4.56
CA THR A 65 -1.74 -8.55 4.69
C THR A 65 -2.03 -7.87 3.36
N LEU A 66 -2.41 -6.59 3.38
CA LEU A 66 -2.63 -5.80 2.15
C LEU A 66 -1.36 -5.70 1.29
N SER A 67 -0.19 -5.72 1.93
CA SER A 67 1.11 -5.56 1.27
C SER A 67 1.37 -6.64 0.22
N GLU A 68 0.96 -7.89 0.47
CA GLU A 68 1.20 -9.01 -0.45
C GLU A 68 0.59 -8.78 -1.84
N PRO A 69 -0.74 -8.63 -2.00
CA PRO A 69 -1.33 -8.37 -3.32
C PRO A 69 -1.00 -6.97 -3.86
N ARG A 70 -0.82 -5.97 -2.99
CA ARG A 70 -0.48 -4.60 -3.42
C ARG A 70 0.90 -4.54 -4.07
N ASN A 71 1.92 -5.16 -3.47
CA ASN A 71 3.29 -5.10 -3.99
C ASN A 71 3.43 -5.87 -5.30
N LEU A 72 2.71 -6.98 -5.47
CA LEU A 72 2.61 -7.69 -6.74
C LEU A 72 2.02 -6.80 -7.84
N LEU A 73 0.90 -6.14 -7.57
CA LEU A 73 0.30 -5.22 -8.54
C LEU A 73 1.19 -4.01 -8.81
N ARG A 74 1.88 -3.48 -7.80
CA ARG A 74 2.85 -2.38 -7.97
C ARG A 74 3.97 -2.77 -8.93
N SER A 75 4.47 -4.01 -8.88
CA SER A 75 5.50 -4.47 -9.82
C SER A 75 4.99 -4.47 -11.27
N TRP A 76 3.70 -4.75 -11.49
CA TRP A 76 3.08 -4.67 -12.82
C TRP A 76 2.87 -3.25 -13.29
N VAL A 77 2.44 -2.34 -12.39
CA VAL A 77 2.36 -0.90 -12.69
C VAL A 77 3.72 -0.37 -13.16
N ILE A 78 4.80 -0.76 -12.49
CA ILE A 78 6.18 -0.42 -12.89
C ILE A 78 6.54 -1.07 -14.23
N ARG A 79 6.34 -2.38 -14.38
CA ARG A 79 6.70 -3.14 -15.60
C ARG A 79 6.00 -2.62 -16.85
N PHE A 80 4.71 -2.31 -16.74
CA PHE A 80 3.89 -1.90 -17.88
C PHE A 80 3.78 -0.38 -18.04
N GLN A 81 4.43 0.39 -17.16
CA GLN A 81 4.44 1.85 -17.14
C GLN A 81 3.05 2.48 -17.29
N GLU A 82 2.05 1.92 -16.61
CA GLU A 82 0.67 2.38 -16.76
C GLU A 82 0.43 3.73 -16.06
N PRO A 83 0.29 4.84 -16.82
CA PRO A 83 0.30 6.18 -16.24
C PRO A 83 -0.88 6.43 -15.30
N TYR A 84 -2.03 5.78 -15.55
CA TYR A 84 -3.21 5.90 -14.71
C TYR A 84 -3.05 5.24 -13.34
N GLN A 85 -2.22 4.19 -13.22
CA GLN A 85 -1.97 3.52 -11.95
C GLN A 85 -0.74 4.06 -11.21
N THR A 86 0.27 4.57 -11.93
CA THR A 86 1.51 5.09 -11.33
C THR A 86 1.28 6.17 -10.28
N ASN A 87 0.30 7.05 -10.50
CA ASN A 87 0.03 8.18 -9.61
C ASN A 87 -1.00 7.88 -8.50
N GLN A 88 -1.50 6.64 -8.39
CA GLN A 88 -2.46 6.31 -7.36
C GLN A 88 -1.78 6.11 -6.00
N ALA A 89 -2.20 6.88 -5.00
CA ALA A 89 -1.77 6.74 -3.62
C ALA A 89 -2.00 5.31 -3.07
N PHE A 90 -2.88 4.50 -3.69
CA PHE A 90 -3.05 3.10 -3.30
C PHE A 90 -1.75 2.29 -3.38
N PHE A 91 -0.93 2.48 -4.43
CA PHE A 91 0.31 1.73 -4.62
C PHE A 91 1.49 2.32 -3.84
N ALA A 92 1.43 3.61 -3.51
CA ALA A 92 2.42 4.34 -2.72
C ALA A 92 1.71 5.29 -1.72
N PRO A 93 1.16 4.75 -0.62
CA PRO A 93 0.29 5.55 0.27
C PRO A 93 1.06 6.55 1.13
N CYS A 94 2.33 6.26 1.40
CA CYS A 94 3.23 7.15 2.10
C CYS A 94 4.63 7.10 1.46
N PRO A 95 5.45 8.15 1.69
CA PRO A 95 6.85 8.16 1.30
C PRO A 95 7.64 6.98 1.90
N ALA A 96 8.67 6.52 1.19
CA ALA A 96 9.48 5.38 1.62
C ALA A 96 10.18 5.64 2.96
N GLU A 97 10.57 6.89 3.21
CA GLU A 97 11.23 7.35 4.42
C GLU A 97 10.39 7.12 5.68
N LEU A 98 9.05 7.13 5.56
CA LEU A 98 8.14 6.79 6.66
C LEU A 98 7.95 5.28 6.80
N VAL A 99 8.11 4.52 5.73
CA VAL A 99 8.03 3.05 5.71
C VAL A 99 9.31 2.40 6.22
N ASP A 100 10.45 3.07 6.11
CA ASP A 100 11.77 2.48 6.44
C ASP A 100 12.35 3.02 7.76
N LEU A 101 11.49 3.58 8.63
CA LEU A 101 11.91 4.06 9.96
C LEU A 101 12.62 2.95 10.77
N PRO A 102 13.62 3.30 11.61
CA PRO A 102 14.35 2.36 12.46
C PRO A 102 13.44 1.45 13.29
N GLY A 103 13.91 0.22 13.54
CA GLY A 103 13.18 -0.77 14.36
C GLY A 103 12.89 -0.25 15.77
N GLU A 104 13.81 0.53 16.33
CA GLU A 104 13.68 1.22 17.63
C GLU A 104 12.43 2.10 17.74
N ILE A 105 11.99 2.69 16.62
CA ILE A 105 10.87 3.63 16.57
C ILE A 105 9.56 2.92 16.16
N THR A 106 9.64 1.76 15.52
CA THR A 106 8.51 1.17 14.79
C THR A 106 7.98 -0.15 15.34
N ASP A 107 8.47 -0.60 16.50
CA ASP A 107 8.10 -1.87 17.16
C ASP A 107 8.05 -3.05 16.16
N ARG A 108 8.97 -3.04 15.19
CA ARG A 108 9.00 -3.98 14.07
C ARG A 108 9.55 -5.33 14.51
N GLY A 109 8.79 -6.04 15.33
CA GLY A 109 9.01 -7.43 15.69
C GLY A 109 10.46 -7.75 16.08
N ARG A 110 10.84 -9.02 15.94
CA ARG A 110 12.21 -9.46 16.18
C ARG A 110 13.08 -9.07 14.98
N ASP A 111 14.15 -8.33 15.24
CA ASP A 111 15.24 -8.20 14.28
C ASP A 111 15.94 -9.56 14.13
N VAL A 112 15.71 -10.23 13.01
CA VAL A 112 16.31 -11.54 12.68
C VAL A 112 17.73 -11.40 12.12
N TRP A 113 18.19 -10.18 11.89
CA TRP A 113 19.52 -9.86 11.36
C TRP A 113 20.47 -9.33 12.45
N ASN A 114 19.97 -9.05 13.67
CA ASN A 114 20.80 -8.75 14.82
C ASN A 114 21.37 -10.04 15.43
N THR A 115 22.40 -10.59 14.81
CA THR A 115 23.20 -11.70 15.33
C THR A 115 24.27 -11.19 16.30
N GLY A 116 23.89 -10.63 17.45
CA GLY A 116 24.68 -10.59 18.69
C GLY A 116 26.19 -10.25 18.65
N GLU A 117 26.70 -9.53 17.65
CA GLU A 117 28.13 -9.19 17.54
C GLU A 117 28.49 -7.81 18.12
N ASP A 118 27.52 -7.09 18.69
CA ASP A 118 27.74 -5.82 19.39
C ASP A 118 27.54 -5.94 20.90
N SER A 119 28.12 -6.98 21.52
CA SER A 119 28.34 -6.99 22.97
C SER A 119 29.79 -6.60 23.25
N PRO A 120 30.10 -5.36 23.65
CA PRO A 120 31.43 -5.03 24.12
C PRO A 120 31.70 -5.83 25.41
N ALA A 121 32.86 -6.48 25.43
CA ALA A 121 33.40 -7.25 26.55
C ALA A 121 33.59 -6.43 27.83
#